data_AF-M5FCQ3-F1
#
_entry.id   AF-M5FCQ3-F1
#
_cell.length_a   1.000
_cell.length_b   1.000
_cell.length_c   1.000
_cell.angle_alpha   90.00
_cell.angle_beta   90.00
_cell.angle_gamma   90.00
#
_symmetry.space_group_name_H-M   'P 1'
#
loop_
_entity.id
_entity.type
_entity.pdbx_description
1 polymer ?
#
loop_
_entity_poly.entity_id
_entity_poly.type
_entity_poly.pdbx_seq_one_letter_code
_entity_poly.pdbx_strand_id
1 'polypeptide(L)'
;MTHFHADDLGRARTAADFAAVIALLDTDLNDAIARRHEVQRAEDRAIFGDGDLAAARAALDDCNDAIALLEKTVDAADKRRIEAARSEARADVAALGEETAAKAITLGQRWRTVHRLVEQLRQELFEADALSRAIATANGLFDAAGVIDLKVALTTIRRAAMAGARAAAPARLSRPAIQADRLLLSFLSPGGALDPRPALGAPVEGVKSKFIPAGERG
;
A
#
# COMPACT_ATOMS: atom_id res chain seq x y z
N MET A 1 49.28 -8.37 -20.57
CA MET A 1 48.30 -8.66 -19.51
C MET A 1 46.93 -8.78 -20.16
N THR A 2 46.36 -9.98 -20.16
CA THR A 2 44.99 -10.22 -20.63
C THR A 2 44.00 -9.63 -19.62
N HIS A 3 43.23 -8.64 -20.04
CA HIS A 3 42.21 -8.00 -19.21
C HIS A 3 40.89 -8.79 -19.35
N PHE A 4 40.64 -9.74 -18.46
CA PHE A 4 39.40 -10.54 -18.45
C PHE A 4 38.17 -9.64 -18.26
N HIS A 5 37.25 -9.68 -19.22
CA HIS A 5 35.96 -8.98 -19.20
C HIS A 5 35.99 -7.50 -18.77
N ALA A 6 37.10 -6.79 -18.99
CA ALA A 6 37.27 -5.42 -18.49
C ALA A 6 36.29 -4.43 -19.11
N ASP A 7 35.92 -4.63 -20.38
CA ASP A 7 34.93 -3.82 -21.08
C ASP A 7 33.52 -4.04 -20.50
N ASP A 8 33.17 -5.29 -20.19
CA ASP A 8 31.87 -5.63 -19.59
C ASP A 8 31.77 -5.07 -18.17
N LEU A 9 32.84 -5.18 -17.37
CA LEU A 9 32.95 -4.52 -16.05
C LEU A 9 32.87 -2.99 -16.15
N GLY A 10 33.43 -2.40 -17.21
CA GLY A 10 33.39 -0.97 -17.47
C GLY A 10 31.99 -0.47 -17.87
N ARG A 11 31.17 -1.34 -18.44
CA ARG A 11 29.79 -1.06 -18.87
C ARG A 11 28.75 -1.37 -17.81
N ALA A 12 29.01 -2.31 -16.90
CA ALA A 12 28.09 -2.67 -15.83
C ALA A 12 27.69 -1.46 -14.97
N ARG A 13 26.39 -1.30 -14.72
CA ARG A 13 25.84 -0.20 -13.90
C ARG A 13 24.98 -0.71 -12.76
N THR A 14 24.30 -1.82 -12.96
CA THR A 14 23.39 -2.40 -11.96
C THR A 14 24.01 -3.58 -11.22
N ALA A 15 23.44 -3.93 -10.07
CA ALA A 15 23.82 -5.13 -9.34
C ALA A 15 23.64 -6.40 -10.20
N ALA A 16 22.62 -6.44 -11.05
CA ALA A 16 22.40 -7.55 -11.97
C ALA A 16 23.49 -7.62 -13.06
N ASP A 17 23.90 -6.47 -13.62
CA ASP A 17 24.98 -6.42 -14.60
C ASP A 17 26.28 -6.95 -13.99
N PHE A 18 26.64 -6.48 -12.79
CA PHE A 18 27.85 -6.96 -12.12
C PHE A 18 27.76 -8.45 -11.77
N ALA A 19 26.59 -8.96 -11.37
CA ALA A 19 26.39 -10.39 -11.11
C ALA A 19 26.61 -11.24 -12.38
N ALA A 20 26.13 -10.77 -13.53
CA ALA A 20 26.32 -11.45 -14.81
C ALA A 20 27.81 -11.51 -15.20
N VAL A 21 28.56 -10.42 -14.99
CA VAL A 21 30.00 -10.38 -15.30
C VAL A 21 30.81 -11.23 -14.31
N ILE A 22 30.44 -11.26 -13.03
CA ILE A 22 31.06 -12.15 -12.04
C ILE A 22 30.89 -13.62 -12.43
N ALA A 23 29.71 -14.03 -12.91
CA ALA A 23 29.49 -15.41 -13.34
C ALA A 23 30.40 -15.82 -14.52
N LEU A 24 30.73 -14.89 -15.43
CA LEU A 24 31.69 -15.12 -16.51
C LEU A 24 33.11 -15.26 -15.95
N LEU A 25 33.51 -14.36 -15.05
CA LEU A 25 34.83 -14.42 -14.38
C LEU A 25 35.01 -15.69 -13.55
N ASP A 26 33.97 -16.19 -12.89
CA ASP A 26 33.99 -17.45 -12.15
C ASP A 26 34.18 -18.65 -13.10
N THR A 27 33.60 -18.57 -14.31
CA THR A 27 33.82 -19.59 -15.34
C THR A 27 35.27 -19.58 -15.81
N ASP A 28 35.82 -18.40 -16.12
CA ASP A 28 37.23 -18.23 -16.51
C ASP A 28 38.19 -18.70 -15.40
N LEU A 29 37.85 -18.44 -14.14
CA LEU A 29 38.62 -18.88 -12.97
C LEU A 29 38.65 -20.41 -12.86
N ASN A 30 37.50 -21.07 -13.02
CA ASN A 30 37.43 -22.53 -13.02
C ASN A 30 38.23 -23.14 -14.17
N ASP A 31 38.17 -22.55 -15.37
CA ASP A 31 38.95 -22.98 -16.53
C ASP A 31 40.46 -22.79 -16.29
N ALA A 32 40.88 -21.69 -15.67
CA ALA A 32 42.28 -21.45 -15.31
C ALA A 32 42.78 -22.45 -14.26
N ILE A 33 41.97 -22.79 -13.26
CA ILE A 33 42.27 -23.82 -12.26
C ILE A 33 42.43 -25.20 -12.92
N ALA A 34 41.53 -25.56 -13.85
CA ALA A 34 41.61 -26.81 -14.59
C ALA A 34 42.90 -26.89 -15.42
N ARG A 35 43.24 -25.83 -16.16
CA ARG A 35 44.50 -25.74 -16.92
C ARG A 35 45.73 -25.85 -16.02
N ARG A 36 45.73 -25.21 -14.85
CA ARG A 36 46.82 -25.34 -13.87
C ARG A 36 47.06 -26.80 -13.50
N HIS A 37 46.00 -27.57 -13.25
CA HIS A 37 46.12 -28.99 -12.92
C HIS A 37 46.65 -29.83 -14.09
N GLU A 38 46.30 -29.50 -15.34
CA GLU A 38 46.85 -30.15 -16.52
C GLU A 38 48.35 -29.87 -16.70
N VAL A 39 48.75 -28.61 -16.52
CA VAL A 39 50.16 -28.18 -16.57
C VAL A 39 50.97 -28.82 -15.45
N GLN A 40 50.42 -28.91 -14.24
CA GLN A 40 51.07 -29.59 -13.11
C GLN A 40 51.33 -31.08 -13.40
N ARG A 41 50.35 -31.79 -14.01
CA ARG A 41 50.56 -33.17 -14.47
C ARG A 41 51.62 -33.27 -15.57
N ALA A 42 51.78 -32.25 -16.41
CA ALA A 42 52.81 -32.20 -17.43
C ALA A 42 54.20 -31.93 -16.83
N GLU A 43 54.28 -31.07 -15.81
CA GLU A 43 55.50 -30.87 -15.02
C GLU A 43 55.94 -32.18 -14.37
N ASP A 44 55.03 -32.89 -13.70
CA ASP A 44 55.31 -34.18 -13.07
C ASP A 44 55.88 -35.19 -14.09
N ARG A 45 55.34 -35.25 -15.32
CA ARG A 45 55.86 -36.12 -16.39
C ARG A 45 57.25 -35.67 -16.88
N ALA A 46 57.48 -34.37 -17.02
CA ALA A 46 58.75 -33.81 -17.46
C ALA A 46 59.88 -34.08 -16.45
N ILE A 47 59.57 -34.16 -15.14
CA ILE A 47 60.53 -34.54 -14.10
C ILE A 47 61.08 -35.97 -14.31
N PHE A 48 60.29 -36.89 -14.86
CA PHE A 48 60.67 -38.28 -15.09
C PHE A 48 61.31 -38.57 -16.46
N GLY A 49 61.59 -37.55 -17.28
CA GLY A 49 62.49 -37.67 -18.44
C GLY A 49 61.89 -37.40 -19.83
N ASP A 50 60.58 -37.20 -19.94
CA ASP A 50 59.91 -36.79 -21.18
C ASP A 50 59.34 -35.38 -21.04
N GLY A 51 60.13 -34.34 -21.32
CA GLY A 51 59.64 -32.97 -21.46
C GLY A 51 60.60 -31.85 -21.07
N ASP A 52 60.20 -30.61 -21.36
CA ASP A 52 60.88 -29.38 -20.94
C ASP A 52 60.32 -28.90 -19.58
N LEU A 53 61.05 -29.22 -18.51
CA LEU A 53 60.69 -28.85 -17.14
C LEU A 53 60.67 -27.33 -16.91
N ALA A 54 61.54 -26.58 -17.58
CA ALA A 54 61.59 -25.13 -17.43
C ALA A 54 60.35 -24.48 -18.05
N ALA A 55 59.92 -24.96 -19.23
CA ALA A 55 58.69 -24.53 -19.86
C ALA A 55 57.45 -24.88 -19.04
N ALA A 56 57.39 -26.08 -18.45
CA ALA A 56 56.27 -26.50 -17.61
C ALA A 56 56.12 -25.63 -16.34
N ARG A 57 57.25 -25.27 -15.70
CA ARG A 57 57.25 -24.36 -14.54
C ARG A 57 56.82 -22.95 -14.89
N ALA A 58 57.33 -22.40 -16.00
CA ALA A 58 56.91 -21.09 -16.48
C ALA A 58 55.40 -21.05 -16.76
N ALA A 59 54.86 -22.10 -17.40
CA ALA A 59 53.42 -22.21 -17.64
C ALA A 59 52.59 -22.35 -16.36
N LEU A 60 53.13 -22.97 -15.31
CA LEU A 60 52.48 -23.08 -14.01
C LEU A 60 52.43 -21.72 -13.30
N ASP A 61 53.53 -20.96 -13.34
CA ASP A 61 53.60 -19.61 -12.81
C ASP A 61 52.62 -18.67 -13.54
N ASP A 62 52.55 -18.74 -14.88
CA ASP A 62 51.57 -18.01 -15.67
C ASP A 62 50.12 -18.35 -15.28
N CYS A 63 49.82 -19.63 -15.01
CA CYS A 63 48.51 -20.06 -14.53
C CYS A 63 48.19 -19.50 -13.14
N ASN A 64 49.17 -19.48 -12.23
CA ASN A 64 49.00 -18.93 -10.89
C ASN A 64 48.77 -17.41 -10.92
N ASP A 65 49.50 -16.69 -11.78
CA ASP A 65 49.30 -15.25 -11.98
C ASP A 65 47.92 -14.94 -12.58
N ALA A 66 47.46 -15.75 -13.53
CA ALA A 66 46.12 -15.61 -14.12
C ALA A 66 45.01 -15.86 -13.09
N ILE A 67 45.13 -16.91 -12.27
CA ILE A 67 44.20 -17.22 -11.18
C ILE A 67 44.14 -16.06 -10.18
N ALA A 68 45.30 -15.58 -9.72
CA ALA A 68 45.37 -14.47 -8.76
C ALA A 68 44.76 -13.17 -9.32
N LEU A 69 44.93 -12.92 -10.63
CA LEU A 69 44.30 -11.78 -11.29
C LEU A 69 42.78 -11.93 -11.38
N LEU A 70 42.27 -13.12 -11.71
CA LEU A 70 40.84 -13.42 -11.79
C LEU A 70 40.16 -13.31 -10.42
N GLU A 71 40.73 -13.92 -9.37
CA GLU A 71 40.23 -13.81 -7.99
C GLU A 71 40.12 -12.34 -7.55
N LYS A 72 41.19 -11.56 -7.78
CA LYS A 72 41.19 -10.13 -7.45
C LYS A 72 40.14 -9.35 -8.24
N THR A 73 39.88 -9.73 -9.48
CA THR A 73 38.91 -9.08 -10.35
C THR A 73 37.47 -9.42 -9.91
N VAL A 74 37.21 -10.68 -9.54
CA VAL A 74 35.93 -11.13 -8.94
C VAL A 74 35.65 -10.36 -7.65
N ASP A 75 36.61 -10.29 -6.73
CA ASP A 75 36.48 -9.54 -5.48
C ASP A 75 36.15 -8.05 -5.70
N ALA A 76 36.81 -7.42 -6.67
CA ALA A 76 36.57 -6.03 -7.01
C ALA A 76 35.18 -5.83 -7.64
N ALA A 77 34.75 -6.76 -8.51
CA ALA A 77 33.43 -6.75 -9.12
C ALA A 77 32.32 -6.97 -8.08
N ASP A 78 32.51 -7.88 -7.12
CA ASP A 78 31.52 -8.14 -6.07
C ASP A 78 31.34 -6.94 -5.12
N LYS A 79 32.44 -6.25 -4.77
CA LYS A 79 32.34 -4.99 -4.02
C LYS A 79 31.51 -3.94 -4.76
N ARG A 80 31.68 -3.82 -6.08
CA ARG A 80 30.88 -2.89 -6.91
C ARG A 80 29.43 -3.34 -7.01
N ARG A 81 29.18 -4.64 -7.14
CA ARG A 81 27.84 -5.24 -7.13
C ARG A 81 27.07 -4.90 -5.86
N ILE A 82 27.71 -5.09 -4.70
CA ILE A 82 27.10 -4.80 -3.39
C ILE A 82 26.75 -3.31 -3.27
N GLU A 83 27.63 -2.42 -3.72
CA GLU A 83 27.36 -0.99 -3.68
C GLU A 83 26.24 -0.58 -4.65
N ALA A 84 26.21 -1.14 -5.87
CA ALA A 84 25.12 -0.93 -6.82
C ALA A 84 23.78 -1.40 -6.23
N ALA A 85 23.72 -2.59 -5.62
CA ALA A 85 22.53 -3.10 -4.97
C ALA A 85 22.04 -2.20 -3.82
N ARG A 86 22.97 -1.65 -3.02
CA ARG A 86 22.64 -0.69 -1.96
C ARG A 86 22.11 0.63 -2.53
N SER A 87 22.69 1.12 -3.61
CA SER A 87 22.26 2.35 -4.29
C SER A 87 20.86 2.19 -4.88
N GLU A 88 20.60 1.08 -5.57
CA GLU A 88 19.29 0.72 -6.11
C GLU A 88 18.23 0.60 -5.02
N ALA A 89 18.52 -0.13 -3.95
CA ALA A 89 17.58 -0.25 -2.81
C ALA A 89 17.27 1.11 -2.17
N ARG A 90 18.25 2.01 -2.08
CA ARG A 90 18.02 3.39 -1.60
C ARG A 90 17.14 4.18 -2.56
N ALA A 91 17.32 4.02 -3.87
CA ALA A 91 16.49 4.67 -4.88
C ALA A 91 15.03 4.17 -4.80
N ASP A 92 14.82 2.87 -4.64
CA ASP A 92 13.48 2.29 -4.48
C ASP A 92 12.77 2.82 -3.23
N VAL A 93 13.50 2.89 -2.10
CA VAL A 93 12.96 3.46 -0.85
C VAL A 93 12.63 4.94 -1.02
N ALA A 94 13.46 5.70 -1.72
CA ALA A 94 13.20 7.12 -2.00
C ALA A 94 11.93 7.28 -2.85
N ALA A 95 11.79 6.49 -3.93
CA ALA A 95 10.60 6.49 -4.78
C ALA A 95 9.32 6.13 -4.00
N LEU A 96 9.39 5.13 -3.12
CA LEU A 96 8.29 4.79 -2.22
C LEU A 96 7.94 5.94 -1.26
N GLY A 97 8.95 6.66 -0.77
CA GLY A 97 8.79 7.86 0.04
C GLY A 97 8.05 8.97 -0.69
N GLU A 98 8.45 9.26 -1.94
CA GLU A 98 7.80 10.26 -2.79
C GLU A 98 6.34 9.90 -3.10
N GLU A 99 6.09 8.63 -3.47
CA GLU A 99 4.73 8.15 -3.73
C GLU A 99 3.84 8.27 -2.47
N THR A 100 4.40 7.92 -1.31
CA THR A 100 3.70 8.01 -0.02
C THR A 100 3.41 9.47 0.34
N ALA A 101 4.35 10.38 0.11
CA ALA A 101 4.15 11.81 0.31
C ALA A 101 3.03 12.38 -0.59
N ALA A 102 3.01 12.00 -1.87
CA ALA A 102 1.94 12.38 -2.79
C ALA A 102 0.55 11.86 -2.34
N LYS A 103 0.49 10.61 -1.87
CA LYS A 103 -0.73 10.04 -1.27
C LYS A 103 -1.15 10.80 -0.01
N ALA A 104 -0.21 11.19 0.85
CA ALA A 104 -0.50 11.96 2.06
C ALA A 104 -1.08 13.35 1.74
N ILE A 105 -0.55 14.04 0.73
CA ILE A 105 -1.10 15.33 0.24
C ILE A 105 -2.56 15.14 -0.21
N THR A 106 -2.81 14.11 -1.01
CA THR A 106 -4.16 13.79 -1.50
C THR A 106 -5.10 13.47 -0.34
N LEU A 107 -4.66 12.68 0.64
CA LEU A 107 -5.42 12.38 1.85
C LEU A 107 -5.77 13.65 2.63
N GLY A 108 -4.82 14.58 2.79
CA GLY A 108 -5.06 15.87 3.43
C GLY A 108 -6.11 16.71 2.69
N GLN A 109 -6.12 16.70 1.35
CA GLN A 109 -7.15 17.36 0.55
C GLN A 109 -8.54 16.72 0.76
N ARG A 110 -8.59 15.38 0.85
CA ARG A 110 -9.84 14.66 1.17
C ARG A 110 -10.37 15.04 2.54
N TRP A 111 -9.51 15.10 3.56
CA TRP A 111 -9.92 15.52 4.91
C TRP A 111 -10.42 16.97 4.97
N ARG A 112 -9.75 17.90 4.28
CA ARG A 112 -10.25 19.28 4.16
C ARG A 112 -11.63 19.35 3.50
N THR A 113 -11.87 18.50 2.50
CA THR A 113 -13.18 18.39 1.84
C THR A 113 -14.23 17.84 2.79
N VAL A 114 -13.93 16.76 3.52
CA VAL A 114 -14.83 16.17 4.52
C VAL A 114 -15.18 17.20 5.59
N HIS A 115 -14.20 17.91 6.15
CA HIS A 115 -14.43 18.97 7.13
C HIS A 115 -15.43 20.01 6.61
N ARG A 116 -15.18 20.55 5.39
CA ARG A 116 -16.07 21.53 4.78
C ARG A 116 -17.50 20.99 4.61
N LEU A 117 -17.64 19.75 4.12
CA LEU A 117 -18.95 19.13 3.91
C LEU A 117 -19.69 18.85 5.22
N VAL A 118 -18.98 18.46 6.28
CA VAL A 118 -19.57 18.25 7.60
C VAL A 118 -20.11 19.56 8.18
N GLU A 119 -19.34 20.65 8.12
CA GLU A 119 -19.81 21.94 8.61
C GLU A 119 -20.98 22.49 7.79
N GLN A 120 -20.95 22.30 6.47
CA GLN A 120 -22.08 22.65 5.61
C GLN A 120 -23.33 21.83 5.98
N LEU A 121 -23.20 20.52 6.15
CA LEU A 121 -24.31 19.66 6.57
C LEU A 121 -24.87 20.09 7.93
N ARG A 122 -24.02 20.43 8.90
CA ARG A 122 -24.45 20.90 10.22
C ARG A 122 -25.29 22.16 10.12
N GLN A 123 -24.86 23.14 9.33
CA GLN A 123 -25.60 24.39 9.14
C GLN A 123 -26.97 24.15 8.51
N GLU A 124 -27.04 23.36 7.43
CA GLU A 124 -28.30 23.03 6.75
C GLU A 124 -29.27 22.29 7.68
N LEU A 125 -28.77 21.40 8.53
CA LEU A 125 -29.59 20.69 9.52
C LEU A 125 -30.14 21.65 10.60
N PHE A 126 -29.37 22.64 11.04
CA PHE A 126 -29.84 23.65 11.98
C PHE A 126 -30.92 24.55 11.38
N GLU A 127 -30.75 24.97 10.13
CA GLU A 127 -31.75 25.78 9.42
C GLU A 127 -33.04 24.99 9.15
N ALA A 128 -32.91 23.72 8.72
CA ALA A 128 -34.05 22.84 8.53
C ALA A 128 -34.83 22.58 9.83
N ASP A 129 -34.13 22.41 10.97
CA ASP A 129 -34.78 22.28 12.28
C ASP A 129 -35.53 23.56 12.68
N ALA A 130 -34.92 24.73 12.50
CA ALA A 130 -35.55 26.01 12.79
C ALA A 130 -36.83 26.20 11.95
N LEU A 131 -36.77 25.89 10.65
CA LEU A 131 -37.93 25.93 9.75
C LEU A 131 -39.01 24.91 10.16
N SER A 132 -38.61 23.69 10.50
CA SER A 132 -39.52 22.64 10.96
C SER A 132 -40.28 23.07 12.21
N ARG A 133 -39.61 23.68 13.19
CA ARG A 133 -40.23 24.22 14.40
C ARG A 133 -41.20 25.36 14.09
N ALA A 134 -40.82 26.30 13.23
CA ALA A 134 -41.70 27.40 12.82
C ALA A 134 -42.98 26.91 12.14
N ILE A 135 -42.86 25.94 11.23
CA ILE A 135 -44.02 25.31 10.56
C ILE A 135 -44.87 24.52 11.56
N ALA A 136 -44.26 23.81 12.49
CA ALA A 136 -45.00 23.10 13.54
C ALA A 136 -45.82 24.07 14.42
N THR A 137 -45.24 25.21 14.79
CA THR A 137 -45.97 26.27 15.50
C THR A 137 -47.14 26.81 14.68
N ALA A 138 -46.94 27.10 13.39
CA ALA A 138 -48.01 27.57 12.51
C ALA A 138 -49.13 26.53 12.35
N ASN A 139 -48.78 25.24 12.18
CA ASN A 139 -49.74 24.16 12.14
C ASN A 139 -50.59 24.08 13.42
N GLY A 140 -49.99 24.32 14.59
CA GLY A 140 -50.73 24.38 15.86
C GLY A 140 -51.72 25.55 15.92
N LEU A 141 -51.37 26.71 15.35
CA LEU A 141 -52.28 27.84 15.22
C LEU A 141 -53.44 27.53 14.25
N PHE A 142 -53.18 26.85 13.15
CA PHE A 142 -54.21 26.40 12.22
C PHE A 142 -55.17 25.40 12.87
N ASP A 143 -54.65 24.48 13.68
CA ASP A 143 -55.46 23.55 14.48
C ASP A 143 -56.38 24.30 15.45
N ALA A 144 -55.85 25.30 16.17
CA ALA A 144 -56.64 26.12 17.09
C ALA A 144 -57.73 26.94 16.39
N ALA A 145 -57.48 27.37 15.15
CA ALA A 145 -58.43 28.13 14.34
C ALA A 145 -59.37 27.26 13.48
N GLY A 146 -59.22 25.92 13.51
CA GLY A 146 -60.05 24.98 12.74
C GLY A 146 -59.80 24.97 11.23
N VAL A 147 -58.70 25.57 10.75
CA VAL A 147 -58.37 25.71 9.33
C VAL A 147 -57.38 24.64 8.87
N ILE A 148 -57.85 23.39 8.85
CA ILE A 148 -57.02 22.19 8.60
C ILE A 148 -56.37 22.21 7.20
N ASP A 149 -57.03 22.83 6.22
CA ASP A 149 -56.55 22.86 4.82
C ASP A 149 -55.23 23.62 4.63
N LEU A 150 -54.85 24.48 5.59
CA LEU A 150 -53.59 25.22 5.56
C LEU A 150 -52.41 24.45 6.16
N LYS A 151 -52.65 23.26 6.72
CA LYS A 151 -51.61 22.48 7.40
C LYS A 151 -50.59 21.89 6.43
N VAL A 152 -49.33 21.97 6.83
CA VAL A 152 -48.21 21.43 6.06
C VAL A 152 -47.74 20.10 6.67
N ALA A 153 -47.70 19.05 5.84
CA ALA A 153 -47.22 17.72 6.23
C ALA A 153 -45.69 17.61 6.10
N LEU A 154 -44.97 17.96 7.18
CA LEU A 154 -43.50 17.95 7.23
C LEU A 154 -42.86 16.61 6.84
N THR A 155 -43.45 15.48 7.25
CA THR A 155 -42.94 14.14 6.94
C THR A 155 -43.00 13.82 5.44
N THR A 156 -44.01 14.34 4.74
CA THR A 156 -44.19 14.15 3.29
C THR A 156 -43.16 14.97 2.51
N ILE A 157 -42.96 16.23 2.90
CA ILE A 157 -41.93 17.12 2.31
C ILE A 157 -40.55 16.46 2.43
N ARG A 158 -40.20 16.01 3.63
CA ARG A 158 -38.90 15.36 3.88
C ARG A 158 -38.73 14.10 3.03
N ARG A 159 -39.75 13.23 2.97
CA ARG A 159 -39.67 11.99 2.19
C ARG A 159 -39.44 12.29 0.71
N ALA A 160 -40.15 13.27 0.16
CA ALA A 160 -39.98 13.69 -1.23
C ALA A 160 -38.58 14.27 -1.48
N ALA A 161 -38.09 15.12 -0.58
CA ALA A 161 -36.75 15.73 -0.70
C ALA A 161 -35.60 14.71 -0.61
N MET A 162 -35.78 13.64 0.18
CA MET A 162 -34.78 12.58 0.36
C MET A 162 -34.91 11.43 -0.65
N ALA A 163 -35.87 11.52 -1.58
CA ALA A 163 -36.03 10.52 -2.63
C ALA A 163 -34.92 10.69 -3.69
N GLY A 164 -34.16 9.64 -3.96
CA GLY A 164 -33.09 9.71 -4.95
C GLY A 164 -32.22 8.46 -4.98
N ALA A 165 -31.42 8.34 -6.05
CA ALA A 165 -30.44 7.28 -6.21
C ALA A 165 -29.34 7.40 -5.14
N ARG A 166 -29.03 6.28 -4.48
CA ARG A 166 -27.98 6.20 -3.46
C ARG A 166 -26.67 5.73 -4.08
N ALA A 167 -25.55 6.26 -3.60
CA ALA A 167 -24.24 5.76 -3.99
C ALA A 167 -24.07 4.30 -3.54
N ALA A 168 -23.46 3.47 -4.38
CA ALA A 168 -23.13 2.11 -4.02
C ALA A 168 -22.05 2.08 -2.92
N ALA A 169 -22.21 1.17 -1.96
CA ALA A 169 -21.22 0.98 -0.90
C ALA A 169 -19.88 0.53 -1.50
N PRO A 170 -18.74 1.13 -1.11
CA PRO A 170 -17.42 0.68 -1.53
C PRO A 170 -17.15 -0.76 -1.06
N ALA A 171 -16.46 -1.54 -1.89
CA ALA A 171 -16.23 -2.97 -1.61
C ALA A 171 -15.35 -3.24 -0.37
N ARG A 172 -14.50 -2.29 0.03
CA ARG A 172 -13.56 -2.46 1.15
C ARG A 172 -13.50 -1.19 1.98
N LEU A 173 -14.27 -1.16 3.06
CA LEU A 173 -14.22 -0.10 4.07
C LEU A 173 -13.64 -0.65 5.37
N SER A 174 -12.91 0.21 6.09
CA SER A 174 -12.52 -0.08 7.46
C SER A 174 -13.76 -0.09 8.37
N ARG A 175 -13.70 -0.78 9.51
CA ARG A 175 -14.82 -0.82 10.48
C ARG A 175 -15.30 0.59 10.89
N PRO A 176 -14.41 1.56 11.20
CA PRO A 176 -14.86 2.92 11.50
C PRO A 176 -15.55 3.61 10.33
N ALA A 177 -15.06 3.42 9.09
CA ALA A 177 -15.69 4.01 7.91
C ALA A 177 -17.09 3.42 7.67
N ILE A 178 -17.29 2.13 7.92
CA ILE A 178 -18.62 1.50 7.87
C ILE A 178 -19.58 2.11 8.91
N GLN A 179 -19.10 2.38 10.13
CA GLN A 179 -19.93 3.00 11.17
C GLN A 179 -20.31 4.44 10.80
N ALA A 180 -19.37 5.23 10.29
CA ALA A 180 -19.63 6.58 9.81
C ALA A 180 -20.63 6.59 8.64
N ASP A 181 -20.48 5.68 7.67
CA ASP A 181 -21.40 5.52 6.54
C ASP A 181 -22.82 5.19 7.02
N ARG A 182 -22.96 4.23 7.94
CA ARG A 182 -24.27 3.89 8.54
C ARG A 182 -24.93 5.09 9.23
N LEU A 183 -24.15 5.91 9.95
CA LEU A 183 -24.66 7.12 10.59
C LEU A 183 -25.15 8.12 9.54
N LEU A 184 -24.37 8.38 8.48
CA LEU A 184 -24.74 9.30 7.41
C LEU A 184 -26.01 8.81 6.67
N LEU A 185 -26.09 7.51 6.36
CA LEU A 185 -27.28 6.92 5.74
C LEU A 185 -28.52 6.97 6.64
N SER A 186 -28.34 7.01 7.96
CA SER A 186 -29.45 7.17 8.91
C SER A 186 -30.13 8.54 8.76
N PHE A 187 -29.41 9.59 8.33
CA PHE A 187 -30.02 10.90 8.06
C PHE A 187 -30.99 10.87 6.87
N LEU A 188 -30.79 9.95 5.92
CA LEU A 188 -31.59 9.81 4.72
C LEU A 188 -32.79 8.85 4.88
N SER A 189 -32.85 8.11 5.99
CA SER A 189 -33.82 7.03 6.18
C SER A 189 -35.03 7.49 7.03
N PRO A 190 -36.27 7.14 6.65
CA PRO A 190 -37.42 7.26 7.54
C PRO A 190 -37.19 6.45 8.82
N GLY A 191 -37.47 7.02 10.00
CA GLY A 191 -37.17 6.42 11.31
C GLY A 191 -35.70 6.52 11.74
N GLY A 192 -34.86 7.22 10.99
CA GLY A 192 -33.44 7.43 11.32
C GLY A 192 -33.21 8.59 12.30
N ALA A 193 -31.95 9.01 12.45
CA ALA A 193 -31.52 9.93 13.51
C ALA A 193 -32.23 11.30 13.57
N LEU A 194 -32.93 11.68 12.50
CA LEU A 194 -33.64 12.95 12.40
C LEU A 194 -35.16 12.74 12.20
N ASP A 195 -35.67 11.50 12.24
CA ASP A 195 -37.12 11.28 12.26
C ASP A 195 -37.60 11.49 13.70
N PRO A 196 -38.58 12.39 13.95
CA PRO A 196 -39.11 12.62 15.30
C PRO A 196 -39.89 11.42 15.84
N ARG A 197 -40.19 10.41 15.02
CA ARG A 197 -40.85 9.19 15.49
C ARG A 197 -39.90 8.40 16.40
N PRO A 198 -40.37 7.95 17.57
CA PRO A 198 -39.58 7.06 18.41
C PRO A 198 -39.14 5.84 17.60
N ALA A 199 -37.88 5.41 17.79
CA ALA A 199 -37.41 4.16 17.22
C ALA A 199 -38.39 3.03 17.57
N LEU A 200 -38.65 2.10 16.65
CA LEU A 200 -39.49 0.94 16.94
C LEU A 200 -38.91 0.21 18.16
N GLY A 201 -39.61 0.26 19.30
CA GLY A 201 -39.16 -0.31 20.58
C GLY A 201 -38.59 0.68 21.60
N ALA A 202 -38.53 1.98 21.30
CA ALA A 202 -38.21 2.99 22.31
C ALA A 202 -39.30 3.01 23.39
N PRO A 203 -38.94 3.00 24.69
CA PRO A 203 -39.91 3.03 25.78
C PRO A 203 -40.75 4.30 25.64
N VAL A 204 -42.04 4.12 25.41
CA VAL A 204 -43.01 5.22 25.41
C VAL A 204 -43.12 5.69 26.86
N GLU A 205 -42.88 6.97 27.12
CA GLU A 205 -43.08 7.55 28.45
C GLU A 205 -44.51 7.24 28.92
N GLY A 206 -44.62 6.39 29.95
CA GLY A 206 -45.91 5.91 30.48
C GLY A 206 -46.19 4.41 30.34
N VAL A 207 -45.43 3.66 29.51
CA VAL A 207 -45.58 2.19 29.44
C VAL A 207 -44.37 1.51 30.08
N LYS A 208 -44.54 1.06 31.33
CA LYS A 208 -43.59 0.12 31.97
C LYS A 208 -43.64 -1.20 31.20
N SER A 209 -42.77 -1.38 30.20
CA SER A 209 -42.65 -2.66 29.52
C SER A 209 -42.17 -3.70 30.53
N LYS A 210 -42.99 -4.73 30.79
CA LYS A 210 -42.55 -5.91 31.54
C LYS A 210 -41.47 -6.61 30.71
N PHE A 211 -40.23 -6.36 31.03
CA PHE A 211 -39.12 -7.23 30.64
C PHE A 211 -39.35 -8.58 31.34
N ILE A 212 -39.69 -9.61 30.57
CA ILE A 212 -39.62 -11.01 31.03
C ILE A 212 -38.25 -11.51 30.57
N PRO A 213 -37.31 -11.82 31.48
CA PRO A 213 -36.08 -12.47 31.09
C PRO A 213 -36.42 -13.86 30.56
N ALA A 214 -35.90 -14.19 29.38
CA ALA A 214 -35.88 -15.57 28.89
C ALA A 214 -35.00 -16.39 29.84
N GLY A 215 -35.65 -17.04 30.81
CA GLY A 215 -35.06 -18.03 31.69
C GLY A 215 -34.83 -19.34 30.95
N GLU A 216 -33.65 -19.90 31.17
CA GLU A 216 -33.21 -21.28 30.92
C GLU A 216 -34.34 -22.30 30.97
N ARG A 217 -34.50 -23.09 29.89
CA ARG A 217 -34.96 -24.49 29.94
C ARG A 217 -34.48 -25.27 28.71
N GLY A 218 -33.79 -26.39 28.96
CA GLY A 218 -33.66 -27.53 28.05
C GLY A 218 -32.28 -27.72 27.45
#